data_AF-A0A059E7N3-F1
#
_entry.id   AF-A0A059E7N3-F1
#
_cell.length_a   1.000
_cell.length_b   1.000
_cell.length_c   1.000
_cell.angle_alpha   90.00
_cell.angle_beta   90.00
_cell.angle_gamma   90.00
#
_symmetry.space_group_name_H-M   'P 1'
#
loop_
_entity.id
_entity.type
_entity.pdbx_description
1 polymer ?
#
loop_
_entity_poly.entity_id
_entity_poly.type
_entity_poly.pdbx_seq_one_letter_code
_entity_poly.pdbx_strand_id
1 'polypeptide(L)'
;MRTDCTTNGDEAFSLGSKFLKESNGWWHYVWCVPTCFKDLDRRGVIQGALRTRSLEVAMMPRNGLAEADEALRSSLALQTEDTAETV
;
A
#
# COMPACT_ATOMS: atom_id res chain seq x y z
N MET A 1 -13.40 -2.94 -10.88
CA MET A 1 -12.35 -3.75 -10.21
C MET A 1 -12.26 -3.30 -8.76
N ARG A 2 -12.86 -4.06 -7.82
CA ARG A 2 -12.73 -3.84 -6.37
C ARG A 2 -11.60 -4.74 -5.88
N THR A 3 -10.47 -4.16 -5.44
CA THR A 3 -9.48 -4.89 -4.66
C THR A 3 -9.92 -4.83 -3.21
N ASP A 4 -10.77 -5.79 -2.84
CA ASP A 4 -11.30 -5.91 -1.51
C ASP A 4 -10.26 -6.59 -0.61
N CYS A 5 -9.52 -5.76 0.12
CA CYS A 5 -8.86 -6.18 1.35
C CYS A 5 -9.82 -5.83 2.48
N THR A 6 -10.96 -6.53 2.59
CA THR A 6 -11.82 -6.43 3.78
C THR A 6 -11.03 -6.97 4.96
N THR A 7 -10.47 -6.05 5.74
CA THR A 7 -10.04 -6.34 7.10
C THR A 7 -11.31 -6.40 7.94
N ASN A 8 -11.63 -7.58 8.45
CA ASN A 8 -12.71 -7.80 9.40
C ASN A 8 -12.53 -6.86 10.61
N GLY A 9 -13.57 -6.10 10.95
CA GLY A 9 -13.72 -5.38 12.22
C GLY A 9 -13.09 -3.99 12.26
N ASP A 10 -13.96 -2.97 12.35
CA ASP A 10 -13.70 -1.59 12.82
C ASP A 10 -12.42 -0.90 12.34
N GLU A 11 -12.46 -0.32 11.14
CA GLU A 11 -12.12 1.09 10.93
C GLU A 11 -12.16 1.37 9.42
N ALA A 12 -13.14 2.17 9.02
CA ALA A 12 -13.28 2.61 7.64
C ALA A 12 -12.04 3.41 7.22
N PHE A 13 -11.34 2.95 6.18
CA PHE A 13 -10.53 3.84 5.35
C PHE A 13 -11.46 4.96 4.87
N SER A 14 -11.43 6.11 5.54
CA SER A 14 -12.21 7.27 5.12
C SER A 14 -11.81 7.62 3.69
N LEU A 15 -12.76 7.99 2.83
CA LEU A 15 -12.55 8.14 1.38
C LEU A 15 -11.38 9.10 0.98
N GLY A 16 -10.84 9.91 1.90
CA GLY A 16 -9.64 10.75 1.72
C GLY A 16 -8.33 10.22 2.32
N SER A 17 -8.37 9.14 3.10
CA SER A 17 -7.24 8.56 3.84
C SER A 17 -6.77 7.25 3.21
N LYS A 18 -6.70 7.19 1.88
CA LYS A 18 -6.17 6.04 1.14
C LYS A 18 -4.79 5.68 1.70
N PHE A 19 -4.59 4.41 2.05
CA PHE A 19 -3.37 3.86 2.68
C PHE A 19 -3.05 4.34 4.11
N LEU A 20 -3.96 5.07 4.76
CA LEU A 20 -3.81 5.44 6.16
C LEU A 20 -4.82 4.69 7.01
N LYS A 21 -4.33 4.11 8.10
CA LYS A 21 -5.13 3.48 9.15
C LYS A 21 -4.79 4.13 10.48
N GLU A 22 -5.81 4.57 11.22
CA GLU A 22 -5.60 4.97 12.60
C GLU A 22 -5.56 3.71 13.47
N SER A 23 -4.72 3.71 14.50
CA SER A 23 -4.76 2.68 15.53
C SER A 23 -4.26 3.28 16.83
N ASN A 24 -5.12 3.23 17.86
CA ASN A 24 -4.80 3.76 19.18
C ASN A 24 -4.36 5.24 19.15
N GLY A 25 -4.98 6.05 18.27
CA GLY A 25 -4.66 7.46 18.07
C GLY A 25 -3.37 7.73 17.29
N TRP A 26 -2.72 6.70 16.73
CA TRP A 26 -1.53 6.84 15.89
C TRP A 26 -1.84 6.45 14.45
N TRP A 27 -1.26 7.20 13.50
CA TRP A 27 -1.40 6.89 12.09
C TRP A 27 -0.40 5.83 11.65
N HIS A 28 -0.91 4.86 10.90
CA HIS A 28 -0.15 3.83 10.22
C HIS A 28 -0.36 3.96 8.72
N TYR A 29 0.72 3.82 7.96
CA TYR A 29 0.66 3.56 6.54
C TYR A 29 0.40 2.08 6.31
N VAL A 30 -0.56 1.74 5.45
CA VAL A 30 -0.91 0.37 5.08
C VAL A 30 -1.00 0.28 3.57
N TRP A 31 -0.19 -0.61 3.00
CA TRP A 31 -0.19 -0.92 1.58
C TRP A 31 -0.36 -2.41 1.37
N CYS A 32 -1.25 -2.78 0.45
CA CYS A 32 -1.52 -4.16 0.09
C CYS A 32 -0.95 -4.43 -1.29
N VAL A 33 -0.11 -5.46 -1.40
CA VAL A 33 0.40 -5.94 -2.68
C VAL A 33 -0.78 -6.56 -3.44
N PRO A 34 -1.11 -6.06 -4.65
CA PRO A 34 -2.16 -6.67 -5.45
C PRO A 34 -1.85 -8.13 -5.75
N THR A 35 -2.87 -8.98 -5.80
CA THR A 35 -2.71 -10.43 -5.97
C THR A 35 -1.90 -10.82 -7.20
N CYS A 36 -1.97 -10.03 -8.28
CA CYS A 36 -1.19 -10.25 -9.50
C CYS A 36 0.32 -10.15 -9.30
N PHE A 37 0.77 -9.45 -8.26
CA PHE A 37 2.17 -9.29 -7.91
C PHE A 37 2.59 -10.14 -6.72
N LYS A 38 1.71 -11.01 -6.21
CA LYS A 38 1.98 -11.80 -5.00
C LYS A 38 3.13 -12.79 -5.17
N ASP A 39 3.34 -13.26 -6.40
CA ASP A 39 4.48 -14.12 -6.76
C ASP A 39 5.81 -13.35 -6.81
N LEU A 40 5.77 -12.05 -7.12
CA LEU A 40 6.93 -11.16 -7.22
C LEU A 40 7.27 -10.48 -5.90
N ASP A 41 6.25 -10.08 -5.14
CA ASP A 41 6.37 -9.47 -3.83
C ASP A 41 5.63 -10.30 -2.78
N ARG A 42 6.42 -11.03 -1.99
CA ARG A 42 5.95 -11.94 -0.94
C ARG A 42 5.54 -11.23 0.35
N ARG A 43 5.69 -9.90 0.45
CA ARG A 43 5.41 -9.14 1.68
C ARG A 43 3.91 -9.11 1.98
N GLY A 44 3.06 -9.16 0.94
CA GLY A 44 1.61 -9.28 1.04
C GLY A 44 0.92 -8.01 1.55
N VAL A 45 1.14 -7.65 2.81
CA VAL A 45 0.66 -6.41 3.42
C VAL A 45 1.83 -5.74 4.13
N ILE A 46 2.13 -4.51 3.73
CA ILE A 46 3.16 -3.68 4.35
C ILE A 46 2.44 -2.69 5.28
N GLN A 47 2.83 -2.69 6.55
CA GLN A 47 2.33 -1.75 7.55
C GLN A 47 3.50 -1.02 8.21
N GLY A 48 3.45 0.31 8.25
CA GLY A 48 4.46 1.15 8.91
C GLY A 48 3.80 2.18 9.83
N ALA A 49 4.28 2.30 11.08
CA ALA A 49 3.82 3.34 11.98
C ALA A 49 4.42 4.70 11.57
N LEU A 50 3.58 5.70 11.32
CA LEU A 50 4.00 7.07 10.96
C LEU A 50 4.35 7.91 12.19
N ARG A 51 4.11 7.38 13.40
CA ARG A 51 4.45 8.00 14.70
C ARG A 51 3.94 9.43 14.84
N THR A 52 2.78 9.70 14.25
CA THR A 52 2.07 10.96 14.37
C THR A 52 0.60 10.68 14.67
N ARG A 53 -0.04 11.60 15.38
CA ARG A 53 -1.48 11.58 15.66
C ARG A 53 -2.26 12.54 14.76
N SER A 54 -1.55 13.45 14.09
CA SER A 54 -2.15 14.45 13.22
C SER A 54 -2.25 13.92 11.79
N LEU A 55 -3.46 13.94 11.22
CA LEU A 55 -3.72 13.46 9.86
C LEU A 55 -2.90 14.23 8.82
N GLU A 56 -2.86 15.57 8.90
CA GLU A 56 -2.10 16.41 7.97
C GLU A 56 -0.60 16.06 7.95
N VAL A 57 -0.04 15.80 9.13
CA VAL A 57 1.36 15.36 9.27
C VAL A 57 1.55 13.94 8.75
N ALA A 58 0.55 13.06 8.90
CA ALA A 58 0.58 11.71 8.34
C ALA A 58 0.49 11.68 6.81
N MET A 59 -0.15 12.68 6.19
CA MET A 59 -0.31 12.77 4.74
C MET A 59 1.02 13.01 4.00
N MET A 60 1.96 13.74 4.60
CA MET A 60 3.28 13.99 4.01
C MET A 60 4.09 12.70 3.76
N PRO A 61 4.41 11.87 4.79
CA PRO A 61 5.13 10.62 4.57
C PRO A 61 4.30 9.61 3.78
N ARG A 62 2.95 9.65 3.90
CA ARG A 62 2.06 8.83 3.06
C ARG A 62 2.29 9.10 1.58
N ASN A 63 2.41 10.37 1.16
CA ASN A 63 2.61 10.70 -0.25
C ASN A 63 3.93 10.12 -0.77
N GLY A 64 5.03 10.36 -0.05
CA GLY A 64 6.33 9.83 -0.45
C GLY A 64 6.37 8.29 -0.49
N LEU A 65 5.70 7.62 0.46
CA LEU A 65 5.57 6.15 0.46
C LEU A 65 4.73 5.66 -0.72
N ALA A 66 3.58 6.29 -0.96
CA ALA A 66 2.69 5.93 -2.07
C ALA A 66 3.39 6.11 -3.44
N GLU A 67 4.16 7.19 -3.62
CA GLU A 67 4.95 7.40 -4.83
C GLU A 67 6.06 6.35 -4.99
N ALA A 68 6.75 5.98 -3.90
CA ALA A 68 7.76 4.93 -3.93
C ALA A 68 7.17 3.54 -4.23
N ASP A 69 6.00 3.23 -3.67
CA ASP A 69 5.28 1.97 -3.92
C ASP A 69 4.75 1.90 -5.37
N GLU A 70 4.26 3.02 -5.92
CA GLU A 70 3.85 3.12 -7.33
C GLU A 70 5.05 2.91 -8.27
N ALA A 71 6.21 3.51 -7.94
CA ALA A 71 7.45 3.30 -8.69
C ALA A 71 7.91 1.84 -8.62
N LEU A 72 7.89 1.22 -7.43
CA LEU A 72 8.20 -0.19 -7.25
C LEU A 72 7.29 -1.07 -8.11
N ARG A 73 5.97 -0.81 -8.07
CA ARG A 73 4.98 -1.54 -8.87
C ARG A 73 5.26 -1.41 -10.36
N SER A 74 5.58 -0.21 -10.82
CA SER A 74 5.91 0.06 -12.22
C SER A 74 7.16 -0.71 -12.65
N SER A 75 8.21 -0.73 -11.82
CA SER A 75 9.41 -1.52 -12.08
C SER A 75 9.18 -3.03 -12.05
N LEU A 76 8.26 -3.53 -11.21
CA LEU A 76 7.87 -4.95 -11.20
C LEU A 76 7.08 -5.33 -12.45
N ALA A 77 6.19 -4.45 -12.93
CA ALA A 77 5.43 -4.70 -14.16
C ALA A 77 6.37 -4.86 -15.39
N LEU A 78 7.38 -4.00 -15.52
CA LEU A 78 8.35 -4.10 -16.61
C LEU A 78 9.15 -5.42 -16.57
N GLN A 79 9.50 -5.94 -15.39
CA GLN A 79 10.20 -7.22 -15.26
C GLN A 79 9.31 -8.42 -15.64
N THR A 80 8.00 -8.32 -15.46
CA THR A 80 7.08 -9.39 -15.90
C THR A 80 6.95 -9.48 -17.42
N GLU A 81 7.10 -8.36 -18.13
CA GLU A 81 7.02 -8.33 -19.60
C GLU A 81 8.29 -8.94 -20.24
N ASP A 82 9.47 -8.72 -19.65
CA ASP A 82 10.76 -9.25 -20.16
C ASP A 82 10.85 -10.79 -20.10
N THR A 83 10.15 -11.42 -19.14
CA THR A 83 10.17 -12.90 -19.01
C THR A 83 9.21 -13.60 -19.99
N ALA A 84 8.37 -12.85 -20.72
CA ALA A 84 7.42 -13.41 -21.68
C ALA A 84 7.98 -13.52 -23.12
N GLU A 85 9.16 -12.98 -23.40
CA GLU A 85 9.81 -12.99 -24.72
C GLU A 85 11.00 -13.95 -24.80
N THR A 86 10.87 -15.17 -24.26
CA THR A 86 11.77 -16.29 -24.61
C THR A 86 11.00 -17.61 -24.55
N VAL A 87 10.25 -17.90 -25.62
CA VAL A 87 9.85 -19.26 -25.97
C VAL A 87 9.92 -19.43 -27.48
#